data_AF-A0A1Y5XL14-F1
#
_entry.id   AF-A0A1Y5XL14-F1
#
_cell.length_a   1.000
_cell.length_b   1.000
_cell.length_c   1.000
_cell.angle_alpha   90.00
_cell.angle_beta   90.00
_cell.angle_gamma   90.00
#
_symmetry.space_group_name_H-M   'P 1'
#
loop_
_entity.id
_entity.type
_entity.pdbx_description
1 polymer ?
#
loop_
_entity_poly.entity_id
_entity_poly.type
_entity_poly.pdbx_seq_one_letter_code
_entity_poly.pdbx_strand_id
1 'polypeptide(L)'
;MTALLSTELVAAEEFLHRYHGARPRAGHVQARLGKVRAQIAETGTYEHTRAELAYGARIALRDSGVYTDGVPWRGLLVRDLRTARTSTEVAAGCVQHLRLAAGKGRVRPTVTIFAPDSSRLVNEHLVRYAGYAQHGQVLGDRRHVAFTETVRKMGWRPPTARSAFDLLPLVVQDEEQGVRLFGLPRDVVREVPLEHPELGWFVDLGLRWHAVGARSQRLSIGGIEYPVVFNGIYTSSAIGADALGADGAYGFGRVIAEHLGLDTSSDESLWRERASLELDRAVLHSFRAAGVTIAPRGARPTRREPGRYTPSFLG
;
A
#
# COMPACT_ATOMS: atom_id res chain seq x y z
N MET A 1 21.70 14.05 -23.52
CA MET A 1 20.31 13.91 -24.03
C MET A 1 20.12 12.66 -24.89
N THR A 2 21.02 12.34 -25.83
CA THR A 2 20.83 11.24 -26.81
C THR A 2 20.74 9.83 -26.20
N ALA A 3 21.48 9.52 -25.13
CA ALA A 3 21.48 8.19 -24.50
C ALA A 3 20.27 7.91 -23.58
N LEU A 4 19.67 8.95 -22.99
CA LEU A 4 18.44 8.83 -22.19
C LEU A 4 17.24 8.61 -23.14
N LEU A 5 17.19 9.37 -24.23
CA LEU A 5 16.20 9.20 -25.30
C LEU A 5 16.27 7.80 -25.94
N SER A 6 17.47 7.24 -26.11
CA SER A 6 17.60 5.87 -26.65
C SER A 6 17.12 4.80 -25.66
N THR A 7 17.28 5.02 -24.35
CA THR A 7 16.85 4.06 -23.32
C THR A 7 15.33 4.07 -23.14
N GLU A 8 14.71 5.25 -23.07
CA GLU A 8 13.25 5.38 -23.00
C GLU A 8 12.57 4.82 -24.25
N LEU A 9 13.15 5.07 -25.43
CA LEU A 9 12.62 4.52 -26.66
C LEU A 9 12.66 2.98 -26.62
N VAL A 10 13.79 2.37 -26.29
CA VAL A 10 13.89 0.90 -26.17
C VAL A 10 12.84 0.34 -25.20
N ALA A 11 12.68 0.96 -24.03
CA ALA A 11 11.69 0.54 -23.05
C ALA A 11 10.25 0.66 -23.58
N ALA A 12 9.94 1.74 -24.30
CA ALA A 12 8.65 1.95 -24.92
C ALA A 12 8.36 0.90 -26.01
N GLU A 13 9.34 0.61 -26.88
CA GLU A 13 9.18 -0.38 -27.95
C GLU A 13 8.93 -1.78 -27.39
N GLU A 14 9.73 -2.22 -26.42
CA GLU A 14 9.55 -3.53 -25.77
C GLU A 14 8.17 -3.66 -25.11
N PHE A 15 7.73 -2.62 -24.40
CA PHE A 15 6.42 -2.60 -23.75
C PHE A 15 5.28 -2.67 -24.79
N LEU A 16 5.35 -1.89 -25.87
CA LEU A 16 4.32 -1.85 -26.90
C LEU A 16 4.24 -3.16 -27.68
N HIS A 17 5.38 -3.79 -28.01
CA HIS A 17 5.38 -5.13 -28.59
C HIS A 17 4.69 -6.14 -27.67
N ARG A 18 4.96 -6.08 -26.36
CA ARG A 18 4.29 -6.95 -25.38
C ARG A 18 2.79 -6.68 -25.30
N TYR A 19 2.36 -5.42 -25.29
CA TYR A 19 0.95 -5.04 -25.24
C TYR A 19 0.20 -5.51 -26.49
N HIS A 20 0.70 -5.21 -27.69
CA HIS A 20 0.07 -5.58 -28.95
C HIS A 20 0.08 -7.09 -29.19
N GLY A 21 1.14 -7.80 -28.77
CA GLY A 21 1.18 -9.26 -28.80
C GLY A 21 0.11 -9.91 -27.90
N ALA A 22 -0.14 -9.34 -26.72
CA ALA A 22 -1.21 -9.80 -25.82
C ALA A 22 -2.62 -9.33 -26.23
N ARG A 23 -2.72 -8.30 -27.08
CA ARG A 23 -3.98 -7.69 -27.53
C ARG A 23 -3.98 -7.50 -29.06
N PRO A 24 -4.16 -8.56 -29.86
CA PRO A 24 -4.14 -8.46 -31.33
C PRO A 24 -5.16 -7.47 -31.91
N ARG A 25 -6.29 -7.24 -31.20
CA ARG A 25 -7.32 -6.28 -31.59
C ARG A 25 -6.93 -4.81 -31.36
N ALA A 26 -5.77 -4.52 -30.77
CA ALA A 26 -5.27 -3.16 -30.58
C ALA A 26 -4.70 -2.54 -31.88
N GLY A 27 -4.70 -3.28 -32.98
CA GLY A 27 -4.14 -2.86 -34.27
C GLY A 27 -2.64 -3.15 -34.38
N HIS A 28 -2.04 -2.69 -35.48
CA HIS A 28 -0.63 -2.94 -35.77
C HIS A 28 0.29 -2.10 -34.87
N VAL A 29 1.25 -2.77 -34.22
CA VAL A 29 2.23 -2.14 -33.32
C VAL A 29 3.04 -1.04 -34.02
N GLN A 30 3.38 -1.21 -35.31
CA GLN A 30 4.18 -0.25 -36.06
C GLN A 30 3.55 1.14 -36.17
N ALA A 31 2.22 1.21 -36.33
CA ALA A 31 1.50 2.48 -36.35
C ALA A 31 1.58 3.20 -34.99
N ARG A 32 1.52 2.45 -33.89
CA ARG A 32 1.66 3.00 -32.54
C ARG A 32 3.10 3.42 -32.25
N LEU A 33 4.09 2.62 -32.65
CA LEU A 33 5.52 2.94 -32.52
C LEU A 33 5.88 4.22 -33.26
N GLY A 34 5.37 4.43 -34.48
CA GLY A 34 5.58 5.68 -35.23
C GLY A 34 5.09 6.90 -34.46
N LYS A 35 3.89 6.83 -33.86
CA LYS A 35 3.34 7.91 -33.02
C LYS A 35 4.17 8.17 -31.77
N VAL A 36 4.61 7.11 -31.09
CA VAL A 36 5.43 7.23 -29.87
C VAL A 36 6.80 7.81 -30.18
N ARG A 37 7.46 7.37 -31.26
CA ARG A 37 8.73 7.94 -31.72
C ARG A 37 8.60 9.44 -32.02
N ALA A 38 7.55 9.84 -32.73
CA ALA A 38 7.29 11.25 -33.02
C ALA A 38 7.06 12.05 -31.73
N GLN A 39 6.24 11.54 -30.80
CA GLN A 39 5.97 12.22 -29.53
C GLN A 39 7.22 12.37 -28.66
N ILE A 40 8.07 11.33 -28.59
CA ILE A 40 9.35 11.40 -27.85
C ILE A 40 10.30 12.40 -28.49
N ALA A 41 10.37 12.44 -29.83
CA ALA A 41 11.21 13.41 -30.53
C ALA A 41 10.75 14.86 -30.29
N GLU A 42 9.45 15.10 -30.16
CA GLU A 42 8.87 16.44 -29.96
C GLU A 42 8.87 16.89 -28.50
N THR A 43 8.49 16.02 -27.57
CA THR A 43 8.20 16.37 -26.18
C THR A 43 9.19 15.80 -25.16
N GLY A 44 10.10 14.94 -25.62
CA GLY A 44 11.04 14.21 -24.77
C GLY A 44 10.44 12.98 -24.08
N THR A 45 9.14 12.70 -24.22
CA THR A 45 8.48 11.52 -23.66
C THR A 45 7.26 11.10 -24.50
N TYR A 46 6.46 10.14 -24.03
CA TYR A 46 5.19 9.78 -24.68
C TYR A 46 4.08 9.55 -23.65
N GLU A 47 2.83 9.43 -24.12
CA GLU A 47 1.72 9.10 -23.24
C GLU A 47 1.13 7.73 -23.56
N HIS A 48 0.95 6.91 -22.52
CA HIS A 48 0.17 5.68 -22.62
C HIS A 48 -1.31 5.97 -22.90
N THR A 49 -1.93 5.15 -23.74
CA THR A 49 -3.39 5.06 -23.79
C THR A 49 -3.93 4.46 -22.48
N ARG A 50 -5.21 4.67 -22.18
CA ARG A 50 -5.86 4.05 -20.99
C ARG A 50 -5.72 2.52 -20.98
N ALA A 51 -5.77 1.90 -22.17
CA ALA A 51 -5.68 0.45 -22.31
C ALA A 51 -4.24 -0.06 -22.09
N GLU A 52 -3.24 0.66 -22.60
CA GLU A 52 -1.82 0.41 -22.33
C GLU A 52 -1.51 0.55 -20.83
N LEU A 53 -1.95 1.65 -20.21
CA LEU A 53 -1.73 1.90 -18.78
C LEU A 53 -2.34 0.80 -17.91
N ALA A 54 -3.59 0.42 -18.19
CA ALA A 54 -4.27 -0.65 -17.46
C ALA A 54 -3.63 -2.02 -17.69
N TYR A 55 -3.04 -2.25 -18.86
CA TYR A 55 -2.26 -3.46 -19.13
C TYR A 55 -0.96 -3.47 -18.32
N GLY A 56 -0.17 -2.40 -18.39
CA GLY A 56 1.10 -2.27 -17.67
C GLY A 56 0.94 -2.44 -16.17
N ALA A 57 -0.04 -1.76 -15.57
CA ALA A 57 -0.32 -1.88 -14.14
C ALA A 57 -0.72 -3.29 -13.71
N ARG A 58 -1.50 -4.02 -14.52
CA ARG A 58 -1.88 -5.41 -14.23
C ARG A 58 -0.71 -6.39 -14.34
N ILE A 59 0.17 -6.18 -15.32
CA ILE A 59 1.38 -6.99 -15.47
C ILE A 59 2.33 -6.75 -14.30
N ALA A 60 2.57 -5.49 -13.95
CA ALA A 60 3.38 -5.15 -12.78
C ALA A 60 2.83 -5.77 -11.50
N LEU A 61 1.49 -5.76 -11.33
CA LEU A 61 0.85 -6.39 -10.19
C LEU A 61 1.08 -7.89 -10.10
N ARG A 62 0.90 -8.57 -11.23
CA ARG A 62 1.03 -10.02 -11.35
C ARG A 62 2.47 -10.44 -11.01
N ASP A 63 3.46 -9.63 -11.39
CA ASP A 63 4.87 -10.00 -11.29
C ASP A 63 5.52 -9.47 -10.00
N SER A 64 4.94 -8.48 -9.32
CA SER A 64 5.54 -7.83 -8.13
C SER A 64 5.69 -8.73 -6.92
N GLY A 65 4.92 -9.81 -6.85
CA GLY A 65 4.82 -10.61 -5.62
C GLY A 65 4.29 -9.80 -4.44
N VAL A 66 3.54 -8.71 -4.65
CA VAL A 66 2.88 -7.98 -3.55
C VAL A 66 1.51 -8.56 -3.22
N TYR A 67 0.94 -9.39 -4.11
CA TYR A 67 -0.37 -10.01 -3.95
C TYR A 67 -0.20 -11.50 -3.71
N THR A 68 -0.78 -11.98 -2.61
CA THR A 68 -0.80 -13.41 -2.27
C THR A 68 -1.51 -14.20 -3.37
N ASP A 69 -1.11 -15.47 -3.50
CA ASP A 69 -1.75 -16.38 -4.44
C ASP A 69 -3.29 -16.41 -4.25
N GLY A 70 -4.01 -16.43 -5.38
CA GLY A 70 -5.48 -16.45 -5.40
C GLY A 70 -6.16 -15.07 -5.50
N VAL A 71 -5.43 -13.95 -5.43
CA VAL A 71 -6.02 -12.64 -5.75
C VAL A 71 -6.20 -12.50 -7.26
N PRO A 72 -7.43 -12.28 -7.77
CA PRO A 72 -7.67 -12.20 -9.21
C PRO A 72 -7.11 -10.87 -9.76
N TRP A 73 -5.84 -10.87 -10.17
CA TRP A 73 -5.17 -9.72 -10.79
C TRP A 73 -5.91 -9.19 -12.03
N ARG A 74 -6.69 -10.05 -12.71
CA ARG A 74 -7.58 -9.65 -13.82
C ARG A 74 -8.73 -8.73 -13.37
N GLY A 75 -9.15 -8.84 -12.11
CA GLY A 75 -10.17 -8.01 -11.47
C GLY A 75 -9.65 -6.71 -10.86
N LEU A 76 -8.34 -6.44 -10.97
CA LEU A 76 -7.71 -5.19 -10.51
C LEU A 76 -8.45 -3.99 -11.10
N LEU A 77 -8.94 -3.12 -10.21
CA LEU A 77 -9.46 -1.83 -10.60
C LEU A 77 -8.29 -0.89 -10.87
N VAL A 78 -8.12 -0.50 -12.13
CA VAL A 78 -7.13 0.53 -12.51
C VAL A 78 -7.85 1.86 -12.61
N ARG A 79 -7.43 2.82 -11.79
CA ARG A 79 -7.92 4.20 -11.79
C ARG A 79 -6.86 5.10 -12.42
N ASP A 80 -7.19 5.64 -13.60
CA ASP A 80 -6.36 6.59 -14.31
C ASP A 80 -6.67 8.01 -13.80
N LEU A 81 -5.80 8.54 -12.94
CA LEU A 81 -5.86 9.90 -12.39
C LEU A 81 -4.68 10.74 -12.92
N ARG A 82 -4.22 10.46 -14.15
CA ARG A 82 -3.16 11.25 -14.80
C ARG A 82 -3.57 12.67 -15.16
N THR A 83 -4.77 13.13 -14.79
CA THR A 83 -5.18 14.54 -14.87
C THR A 83 -5.09 15.27 -13.53
N ALA A 84 -4.93 14.55 -12.41
CA ALA A 84 -4.71 15.15 -11.10
C ALA A 84 -3.30 15.77 -11.07
N ARG A 85 -3.21 17.04 -10.70
CA ARG A 85 -1.93 17.76 -10.60
C ARG A 85 -1.70 18.32 -9.21
N THR A 86 -2.75 18.80 -8.56
CA THR A 86 -2.65 19.50 -7.28
C THR A 86 -2.66 18.56 -6.09
N SER A 87 -2.10 19.02 -4.98
CA SER A 87 -2.10 18.30 -3.70
C SER A 87 -3.50 17.87 -3.24
N THR A 88 -4.51 18.70 -3.51
CA THR A 88 -5.91 18.43 -3.15
C THR A 88 -6.49 17.31 -4.01
N GLU A 89 -6.20 17.27 -5.31
CA GLU A 89 -6.66 16.21 -6.21
C GLU A 89 -5.97 14.88 -5.91
N VAL A 90 -4.68 14.90 -5.59
CA VAL A 90 -3.94 13.70 -5.17
C VAL A 90 -4.52 13.14 -3.86
N ALA A 91 -4.75 14.00 -2.86
CA ALA A 91 -5.37 13.60 -1.60
C ALA A 91 -6.80 13.05 -1.80
N ALA A 92 -7.62 13.73 -2.60
CA ALA A 92 -8.97 13.25 -2.95
C ALA A 92 -8.92 11.90 -3.69
N GLY A 93 -7.94 11.72 -4.59
CA GLY A 93 -7.65 10.47 -5.28
C GLY A 93 -7.36 9.32 -4.31
N CYS A 94 -6.57 9.59 -3.27
CA CYS A 94 -6.22 8.64 -2.20
C CYS A 94 -7.43 8.29 -1.32
N VAL A 95 -8.22 9.27 -0.89
CA VAL A 95 -9.45 9.03 -0.11
C VAL A 95 -10.43 8.16 -0.92
N GLN A 96 -10.63 8.49 -2.20
CA GLN A 96 -11.48 7.70 -3.08
C GLN A 96 -10.90 6.30 -3.36
N HIS A 97 -9.58 6.13 -3.28
CA HIS A 97 -8.94 4.81 -3.38
C HIS A 97 -9.40 3.93 -2.22
N LEU A 98 -9.30 4.44 -0.99
CA LEU A 98 -9.72 3.71 0.21
C LEU A 98 -11.20 3.33 0.15
N ARG A 99 -12.08 4.25 -0.26
CA ARG A 99 -13.52 3.97 -0.43
C ARG A 99 -13.79 2.81 -1.40
N LEU A 100 -13.14 2.84 -2.57
CA LEU A 100 -13.34 1.82 -3.61
C LEU A 100 -12.70 0.48 -3.22
N ALA A 101 -11.56 0.53 -2.53
CA ALA A 101 -10.83 -0.65 -2.08
C ALA A 101 -11.51 -1.36 -0.92
N ALA A 102 -12.10 -0.64 0.04
CA ALA A 102 -12.79 -1.24 1.18
C ALA A 102 -14.01 -2.07 0.76
N GLY A 103 -14.75 -1.60 -0.26
CA GLY A 103 -15.97 -2.25 -0.75
C GLY A 103 -17.02 -2.44 0.35
N LYS A 104 -18.02 -3.29 0.09
CA LYS A 104 -18.98 -3.76 1.12
C LYS A 104 -18.38 -4.92 1.97
N GLY A 105 -17.10 -4.82 2.33
CA GLY A 105 -16.35 -5.84 3.10
C GLY A 105 -15.39 -6.72 2.30
N ARG A 106 -15.69 -7.01 1.04
CA ARG A 106 -14.73 -7.67 0.17
C ARG A 106 -13.71 -6.65 -0.34
N VAL A 107 -12.52 -6.66 0.26
CA VAL A 107 -11.41 -5.79 -0.15
C VAL A 107 -11.10 -6.04 -1.62
N ARG A 108 -11.20 -4.98 -2.42
CA ARG A 108 -10.97 -5.03 -3.86
C ARG A 108 -9.55 -4.55 -4.15
N PRO A 109 -8.72 -5.35 -4.83
CA PRO A 109 -7.46 -4.90 -5.40
C PRO A 109 -7.70 -3.69 -6.31
N THR A 110 -7.08 -2.58 -5.95
CA THR A 110 -7.19 -1.31 -6.68
C THR A 110 -5.79 -0.74 -6.86
N VAL A 111 -5.56 -0.08 -8.00
CA VAL A 111 -4.41 0.78 -8.24
C VAL A 111 -4.90 2.12 -8.77
N THR A 112 -4.37 3.20 -8.22
CA THR A 112 -4.61 4.58 -8.63
C THR A 112 -3.31 5.14 -9.14
N ILE A 113 -3.32 5.60 -10.38
CA ILE A 113 -2.14 6.03 -11.11
C ILE A 113 -2.24 7.53 -11.33
N PHE A 114 -1.32 8.28 -10.74
CA PHE A 114 -1.22 9.71 -10.91
C PHE A 114 -0.28 10.05 -12.08
N ALA A 115 -0.25 11.32 -12.46
CA ALA A 115 0.66 11.77 -13.49
C ALA A 115 2.11 11.79 -12.96
N PRO A 116 3.13 11.61 -13.82
CA PRO A 116 4.53 11.70 -13.41
C PRO A 116 4.89 13.01 -12.70
N ASP A 117 4.25 14.10 -13.10
CA ASP A 117 4.41 15.48 -12.65
C ASP A 117 3.37 15.91 -11.58
N SER A 118 2.57 14.99 -11.03
CA SER A 118 1.61 15.33 -9.96
C SER A 118 2.30 15.64 -8.64
N SER A 119 1.64 16.39 -7.74
CA SER A 119 2.10 16.55 -6.36
C SER A 119 2.44 15.21 -5.71
N ARG A 120 3.56 15.16 -5.00
CA ARG A 120 4.12 13.92 -4.46
C ARG A 120 3.46 13.53 -3.13
N LEU A 121 2.83 12.37 -3.09
CA LEU A 121 2.43 11.75 -1.82
C LEU A 121 3.69 11.24 -1.08
N VAL A 122 3.93 11.76 0.12
CA VAL A 122 5.09 11.40 0.95
C VAL A 122 4.85 10.11 1.74
N ASN A 123 3.60 9.81 2.10
CA ASN A 123 3.26 8.61 2.85
C ASN A 123 3.55 7.33 2.05
N GLU A 124 4.29 6.39 2.65
CA GLU A 124 4.46 5.04 2.09
C GLU A 124 3.19 4.19 2.15
N HIS A 125 2.32 4.49 3.13
CA HIS A 125 1.02 3.84 3.32
C HIS A 125 -0.04 4.90 3.52
N LEU A 126 -1.20 4.74 2.89
CA LEU A 126 -2.28 5.71 3.09
C LEU A 126 -2.77 5.71 4.54
N VAL A 127 -2.96 4.53 5.13
CA VAL A 127 -3.49 4.39 6.49
C VAL A 127 -2.41 3.86 7.42
N ARG A 128 -1.99 4.72 8.36
CA ARG A 128 -1.10 4.38 9.47
C ARG A 128 -1.51 5.11 10.74
N TYR A 129 -1.14 4.51 11.85
CA TYR A 129 -1.39 5.03 13.18
C TYR A 129 -0.17 5.77 13.69
N ALA A 130 -0.42 6.84 14.45
CA ALA A 130 0.60 7.64 15.07
C ALA A 130 1.35 6.87 16.18
N GLY A 131 2.52 7.38 16.53
CA GLY A 131 3.30 6.95 17.69
C GLY A 131 3.69 8.16 18.51
N TYR A 132 3.39 8.15 19.81
CA TYR A 132 3.69 9.25 20.73
C TYR A 132 4.65 8.75 21.81
N ALA A 133 5.88 9.24 21.81
CA ALA A 133 6.83 8.98 22.89
C ALA A 133 6.56 9.92 24.07
N GLN A 134 6.34 9.38 25.25
CA GLN A 134 6.14 10.14 26.49
C GLN A 134 6.70 9.37 27.69
N HIS A 135 7.57 10.03 28.47
CA HIS A 135 8.16 9.49 29.71
C HIS A 135 8.77 8.08 29.58
N GLY A 136 9.48 7.81 28.47
CA GLY A 136 10.11 6.51 28.23
C GLY A 136 9.15 5.41 27.73
N GLN A 137 7.86 5.71 27.60
CA GLN A 137 6.86 4.84 26.99
C GLN A 137 6.42 5.39 25.63
N VAL A 138 5.85 4.51 24.81
CA VAL A 138 5.28 4.90 23.51
C VAL A 138 3.81 4.48 23.46
N LEU A 139 2.93 5.43 23.18
CA LEU A 139 1.54 5.19 22.84
C LEU A 139 1.41 5.06 21.31
N GLY A 140 0.90 3.93 20.82
CA GLY A 140 0.73 3.66 19.39
C GLY A 140 1.93 2.96 18.75
N ASP A 141 2.15 3.19 17.46
CA ASP A 141 3.17 2.46 16.69
C ASP A 141 4.57 3.11 16.84
N ARG A 142 5.50 2.40 17.51
CA ARG A 142 6.88 2.87 17.71
C ARG A 142 7.60 3.24 16.41
N ARG A 143 7.28 2.57 15.30
CA ARG A 143 7.89 2.84 13.98
C ARG A 143 7.54 4.22 13.45
N HIS A 144 6.42 4.79 13.87
CA HIS A 144 5.93 6.07 13.36
C HIS A 144 6.20 7.24 14.31
N VAL A 145 6.94 7.08 15.41
CA VAL A 145 7.22 8.18 16.34
C VAL A 145 7.89 9.36 15.62
N ALA A 146 8.96 9.11 14.86
CA ALA A 146 9.68 10.16 14.14
C ALA A 146 8.80 10.86 13.08
N PHE A 147 8.00 10.08 12.35
CA PHE A 147 7.08 10.63 11.34
C PHE A 147 5.95 11.43 11.99
N THR A 148 5.41 10.95 13.11
CA THR A 148 4.37 11.63 13.91
C THR A 148 4.85 12.98 14.38
N GLU A 149 6.04 13.06 14.97
CA GLU A 149 6.63 14.34 15.39
C GLU A 149 6.89 15.28 14.21
N THR A 150 7.30 14.75 13.06
CA THR A 150 7.49 15.54 11.84
C THR A 150 6.18 16.17 11.36
N VAL A 151 5.10 15.40 11.25
CA VAL A 151 3.81 15.94 10.80
C VAL A 151 3.18 16.88 11.84
N ARG A 152 3.43 16.67 13.14
CA ARG A 152 3.04 17.61 14.20
C ARG A 152 3.73 18.97 14.04
N LYS A 153 5.03 18.99 13.74
CA LYS A 153 5.78 20.23 13.44
C LYS A 153 5.27 20.93 12.20
N MET A 154 4.73 20.19 11.23
CA MET A 154 4.06 20.73 10.04
C MET A 154 2.63 21.24 10.32
N GLY A 155 2.16 21.18 11.57
CA GLY A 155 0.86 21.72 11.98
C GLY A 155 -0.26 20.69 12.14
N TRP A 156 0.00 19.40 11.97
CA TRP A 156 -0.99 18.38 12.32
C TRP A 156 -1.28 18.39 13.81
N ARG A 157 -2.57 18.46 14.16
CA ARG A 157 -3.05 18.40 15.53
C ARG A 157 -3.63 17.01 15.79
N PRO A 158 -3.01 16.19 16.65
CA PRO A 158 -3.59 14.91 17.03
C PRO A 158 -4.93 15.13 17.77
N PRO A 159 -5.79 14.10 17.85
CA PRO A 159 -7.00 14.16 18.67
C PRO A 159 -6.71 14.59 20.11
N THR A 160 -7.66 15.30 20.73
CA THR A 160 -7.55 15.75 22.13
C THR A 160 -7.38 14.57 23.09
N ALA A 161 -8.23 13.54 22.93
CA ALA A 161 -8.08 12.26 23.59
C ALA A 161 -7.26 11.35 22.68
N ARG A 162 -5.95 11.24 22.96
CA ARG A 162 -5.05 10.41 22.17
C ARG A 162 -5.31 8.94 22.42
N SER A 163 -5.13 8.15 21.37
CA SER A 163 -5.22 6.69 21.42
C SER A 163 -4.02 6.05 20.74
N ALA A 164 -3.83 4.75 20.96
CA ALA A 164 -2.82 3.96 20.26
C ALA A 164 -3.11 3.84 18.75
N PHE A 165 -4.31 4.20 18.30
CA PHE A 165 -4.80 4.02 16.93
C PHE A 165 -5.22 5.35 16.28
N ASP A 166 -4.55 6.46 16.62
CA ASP A 166 -4.81 7.76 16.00
C ASP A 166 -4.30 7.80 14.57
N LEU A 167 -5.19 8.11 13.61
CA LEU A 167 -4.85 8.13 12.18
C LEU A 167 -3.93 9.31 11.83
N LEU A 168 -2.81 9.00 11.18
CA LEU A 168 -1.92 10.00 10.59
C LEU A 168 -2.55 10.65 9.35
N PRO A 169 -2.25 11.93 9.08
CA PRO A 169 -2.73 12.60 7.87
C PRO A 169 -1.96 12.11 6.63
N LEU A 170 -2.55 12.33 5.45
CA LEU A 170 -1.79 12.31 4.20
C LEU A 170 -0.94 13.58 4.12
N VAL A 171 0.32 13.40 3.77
CA VAL A 171 1.33 14.43 3.56
C VAL A 171 1.60 14.48 2.07
N VAL A 172 1.19 15.58 1.43
CA VAL A 172 1.35 15.76 -0.01
C VAL A 172 2.24 16.97 -0.24
N GLN A 173 3.35 16.74 -0.93
CA GLN A 173 4.29 17.78 -1.32
C GLN A 173 3.91 18.32 -2.69
N ASP A 174 3.62 19.61 -2.74
CA ASP A 174 3.35 20.37 -3.94
C ASP A 174 4.57 21.23 -4.28
N GLU A 175 4.87 21.42 -5.57
CA GLU A 175 6.03 22.24 -5.98
C GLU A 175 5.83 23.73 -5.67
N GLU A 176 4.60 24.23 -5.84
CA GLU A 176 4.29 25.65 -5.65
C GLU A 176 3.85 25.95 -4.21
N GLN A 177 3.02 25.07 -3.64
CA GLN A 177 2.38 25.30 -2.33
C GLN A 177 3.13 24.67 -1.16
N GLY A 178 4.23 23.95 -1.42
CA GLY A 178 4.98 23.22 -0.40
C GLY A 178 4.22 22.02 0.17
N VAL A 179 4.49 21.67 1.43
CA VAL A 179 3.89 20.49 2.06
C VAL A 179 2.51 20.82 2.63
N ARG A 180 1.50 20.01 2.25
CA ARG A 180 0.13 20.11 2.76
C ARG A 180 -0.32 18.83 3.44
N LEU A 181 -1.08 18.98 4.52
CA LEU A 181 -1.59 17.88 5.33
C LEU A 181 -3.09 17.72 5.12
N PHE A 182 -3.53 16.50 4.85
CA PHE A 182 -4.93 16.16 4.64
C PHE A 182 -5.35 15.06 5.63
N GLY A 183 -6.30 15.39 6.51
CA GLY A 183 -6.87 14.39 7.42
C GLY A 183 -7.64 13.32 6.65
N LEU A 184 -7.51 12.07 7.06
CA LEU A 184 -8.32 10.97 6.52
C LEU A 184 -9.70 10.95 7.17
N PRO A 185 -10.78 11.03 6.38
CA PRO A 185 -12.13 10.88 6.92
C PRO A 185 -12.32 9.50 7.58
N ARG A 186 -12.90 9.46 8.78
CA ARG A 186 -13.08 8.19 9.51
C ARG A 186 -14.03 7.22 8.79
N ASP A 187 -14.97 7.71 8.00
CA ASP A 187 -15.90 6.90 7.19
C ASP A 187 -15.20 6.10 6.08
N VAL A 188 -14.00 6.52 5.65
CA VAL A 188 -13.26 5.80 4.59
C VAL A 188 -12.25 4.80 5.14
N VAL A 189 -11.93 4.88 6.43
CA VAL A 189 -11.01 3.96 7.11
C VAL A 189 -11.83 2.98 7.92
N ARG A 190 -12.15 1.84 7.31
CA ARG A 190 -12.80 0.74 8.02
C ARG A 190 -11.78 0.05 8.92
N GLU A 191 -12.00 0.12 10.23
CA GLU A 191 -11.23 -0.60 11.24
C GLU A 191 -11.97 -1.85 11.71
N VAL A 192 -11.23 -2.91 11.98
CA VAL A 192 -11.73 -4.17 12.53
C VAL A 192 -11.22 -4.26 13.97
N PRO A 193 -12.10 -4.20 14.99
CA PRO A 193 -11.72 -4.53 16.36
C PRO A 193 -11.33 -6.01 16.44
N LEU A 194 -10.33 -6.32 17.26
CA LEU A 194 -9.79 -7.67 17.34
C LEU A 194 -10.27 -8.40 18.60
N GLU A 195 -10.71 -9.62 18.41
CA GLU A 195 -11.11 -10.58 19.43
C GLU A 195 -10.45 -11.94 19.14
N HIS A 196 -10.30 -12.78 20.17
CA HIS A 196 -9.76 -14.12 20.02
C HIS A 196 -10.89 -15.16 20.08
N PRO A 197 -10.88 -16.22 19.25
CA PRO A 197 -11.92 -17.26 19.26
C PRO A 197 -12.00 -18.10 20.55
N GLU A 198 -11.02 -17.97 21.45
CA GLU A 198 -10.83 -18.84 22.62
C GLU A 198 -10.37 -18.08 23.88
N LEU A 199 -9.69 -16.95 23.70
CA LEU A 199 -9.10 -16.17 24.79
C LEU A 199 -10.00 -14.96 25.05
N GLY A 200 -10.97 -15.12 25.96
CA GLY A 200 -11.99 -14.09 26.22
C GLY A 200 -11.41 -12.74 26.68
N TRP A 201 -10.27 -12.74 27.37
CA TRP A 201 -9.57 -11.53 27.83
C TRP A 201 -8.98 -10.69 26.68
N PHE A 202 -8.89 -11.22 25.46
CA PHE A 202 -8.23 -10.53 24.35
C PHE A 202 -8.94 -9.23 23.96
N VAL A 203 -10.27 -9.18 24.11
CA VAL A 203 -11.09 -8.00 23.77
C VAL A 203 -10.71 -6.79 24.63
N ASP A 204 -10.26 -7.02 25.87
CA ASP A 204 -9.91 -5.96 26.83
C ASP A 204 -8.62 -5.23 26.43
N LEU A 205 -7.80 -5.81 25.55
CA LEU A 205 -6.64 -5.14 24.97
C LEU A 205 -7.02 -4.00 24.01
N GLY A 206 -8.29 -3.93 23.57
CA GLY A 206 -8.79 -2.85 22.72
C GLY A 206 -8.12 -2.74 21.34
N LEU A 207 -7.47 -3.81 20.88
CA LEU A 207 -6.74 -3.84 19.62
C LEU A 207 -7.67 -3.68 18.42
N ARG A 208 -7.18 -3.01 17.39
CA ARG A 208 -7.87 -2.85 16.11
C ARG A 208 -6.89 -2.70 14.97
N TRP A 209 -7.36 -2.96 13.76
CA TRP A 209 -6.56 -2.67 12.57
C TRP A 209 -7.43 -2.28 11.38
N HIS A 210 -6.91 -1.42 10.51
CA HIS A 210 -7.61 -1.01 9.30
C HIS A 210 -7.65 -2.13 8.25
N ALA A 211 -8.77 -2.21 7.52
CA ALA A 211 -9.05 -3.29 6.59
C ALA A 211 -8.22 -3.22 5.29
N VAL A 212 -7.79 -2.02 4.88
CA VAL A 212 -7.19 -1.78 3.57
C VAL A 212 -5.73 -1.34 3.69
N GLY A 213 -4.81 -2.25 3.38
CA GLY A 213 -3.38 -1.98 3.32
C GLY A 213 -2.93 -1.30 2.03
N ALA A 214 -3.34 -0.06 1.80
CA ALA A 214 -2.92 0.71 0.62
C ALA A 214 -1.50 1.29 0.79
N ARG A 215 -0.63 1.04 -0.20
CA ARG A 215 0.77 1.50 -0.27
C ARG A 215 0.96 2.49 -1.42
N SER A 216 1.88 3.43 -1.23
CA SER A 216 2.38 4.34 -2.26
C SER A 216 3.73 3.84 -2.76
N GLN A 217 3.93 3.75 -4.07
CA GLN A 217 5.21 3.43 -4.72
C GLN A 217 5.28 4.12 -6.09
N ARG A 218 6.38 3.92 -6.82
CA ARG A 218 6.44 4.25 -8.26
C ARG A 218 6.22 3.01 -9.10
N LEU A 219 5.57 3.17 -10.24
CA LEU A 219 5.28 2.11 -11.21
C LEU A 219 5.95 2.47 -12.53
N SER A 220 6.92 1.67 -12.96
CA SER A 220 7.54 1.79 -14.27
C SER A 220 6.71 1.04 -15.31
N ILE A 221 6.35 1.69 -16.40
CA ILE A 221 5.70 1.10 -17.58
C ILE A 221 6.38 1.68 -18.81
N GLY A 222 7.04 0.85 -19.61
CA GLY A 222 7.58 1.25 -20.91
C GLY A 222 8.48 2.50 -20.87
N GLY A 223 9.30 2.64 -19.82
CA GLY A 223 10.20 3.78 -19.63
C GLY A 223 9.60 4.96 -18.85
N ILE A 224 8.29 4.99 -18.61
CA ILE A 224 7.63 6.05 -17.84
C ILE A 224 7.39 5.59 -16.40
N GLU A 225 7.70 6.46 -15.44
CA GLU A 225 7.50 6.20 -14.02
C GLU A 225 6.31 6.99 -13.49
N TYR A 226 5.32 6.27 -12.97
CA TYR A 226 4.10 6.85 -12.43
C TYR A 226 4.07 6.73 -10.90
N PRO A 227 3.75 7.81 -10.16
CA PRO A 227 3.35 7.69 -8.77
C PRO A 227 2.03 6.89 -8.69
N VAL A 228 2.00 5.88 -7.83
CA VAL A 228 0.83 5.02 -7.67
C VAL A 228 0.49 4.77 -6.22
N VAL A 229 -0.80 4.62 -5.96
CA VAL A 229 -1.31 4.01 -4.75
C VAL A 229 -2.00 2.71 -5.12
N PHE A 230 -1.69 1.63 -4.40
CA PHE A 230 -2.29 0.32 -4.66
C PHE A 230 -2.51 -0.47 -3.37
N ASN A 231 -3.47 -1.40 -3.37
CA ASN A 231 -3.78 -2.20 -2.18
C ASN A 231 -3.92 -3.70 -2.47
N GLY A 232 -3.22 -4.50 -1.66
CA GLY A 232 -3.41 -5.93 -1.56
C GLY A 232 -4.52 -6.33 -0.60
N ILE A 233 -4.57 -7.64 -0.31
CA ILE A 233 -5.18 -8.16 0.91
C ILE A 233 -4.07 -8.40 1.94
N TYR A 234 -4.39 -8.26 3.21
CA TYR A 234 -3.45 -8.56 4.29
C TYR A 234 -3.22 -10.06 4.43
N THR A 235 -2.04 -10.45 4.91
CA THR A 235 -1.88 -11.72 5.63
C THR A 235 -2.13 -11.47 7.12
N SER A 236 -2.59 -12.48 7.85
CA SER A 236 -2.75 -12.36 9.31
C SER A 236 -1.44 -11.98 9.99
N SER A 237 -0.30 -12.51 9.56
CA SER A 237 1.04 -12.20 10.08
C SER A 237 1.48 -10.76 9.89
N ALA A 238 1.14 -10.15 8.75
CA ALA A 238 1.48 -8.76 8.49
C ALA A 238 0.82 -7.79 9.50
N ILE A 239 -0.25 -8.22 10.17
CA ILE A 239 -0.93 -7.47 11.22
C ILE A 239 -0.54 -8.02 12.60
N GLY A 240 -0.80 -9.30 12.86
CA GLY A 240 -0.64 -9.93 14.17
C GLY A 240 0.81 -9.92 14.62
N ALA A 241 1.67 -10.71 13.99
CA ALA A 241 3.09 -10.74 14.34
C ALA A 241 3.84 -9.44 14.04
N ASP A 242 3.75 -8.92 12.82
CA ASP A 242 4.67 -7.86 12.34
C ASP A 242 4.30 -6.46 12.85
N ALA A 243 3.00 -6.16 12.95
CA ALA A 243 2.54 -4.84 13.37
C ALA A 243 2.20 -4.79 14.85
N LEU A 244 1.40 -5.73 15.35
CA LEU A 244 0.94 -5.74 16.73
C LEU A 244 1.96 -6.39 17.67
N GLY A 245 2.54 -7.52 17.26
CA GLY A 245 3.39 -8.37 18.09
C GLY A 245 4.82 -7.85 18.26
N ALA A 246 5.43 -7.37 17.17
CA ALA A 246 6.84 -7.01 17.14
C ALA A 246 7.21 -5.89 18.12
N ASP A 247 8.30 -6.09 18.87
CA ASP A 247 8.79 -5.16 19.91
C ASP A 247 9.10 -3.76 19.34
N GLY A 248 9.62 -3.70 18.11
CA GLY A 248 9.90 -2.44 17.39
C GLY A 248 8.65 -1.72 16.85
N ALA A 249 7.46 -2.34 16.95
CA ALA A 249 6.16 -1.77 16.56
C ALA A 249 5.30 -1.57 17.81
N TYR A 250 4.15 -2.24 17.93
CA TYR A 250 3.31 -2.12 19.13
C TYR A 250 3.79 -2.97 20.31
N GLY A 251 4.48 -4.09 20.08
CA GLY A 251 5.08 -4.90 21.14
C GLY A 251 4.09 -5.68 22.01
N PHE A 252 2.89 -5.98 21.50
CA PHE A 252 1.92 -6.81 22.23
C PHE A 252 2.36 -8.27 22.37
N GLY A 253 3.42 -8.71 21.69
CA GLY A 253 3.95 -10.07 21.83
C GLY A 253 4.22 -10.45 23.30
N ARG A 254 4.85 -9.54 24.07
CA ARG A 254 5.10 -9.76 25.51
C ARG A 254 3.81 -9.81 26.33
N VAL A 255 2.88 -8.88 26.08
CA VAL A 255 1.58 -8.82 26.77
C VAL A 255 0.81 -10.12 26.58
N ILE A 256 0.78 -10.65 25.34
CA ILE A 256 0.13 -11.93 25.04
C ILE A 256 0.85 -13.08 25.76
N ALA A 257 2.17 -13.10 25.79
CA ALA A 257 2.93 -14.14 26.48
C ALA A 257 2.67 -14.16 28.00
N GLU A 258 2.56 -12.98 28.63
CA GLU A 258 2.24 -12.83 30.05
C GLU A 258 0.83 -13.35 30.37
N HIS A 259 -0.18 -12.98 29.57
CA HIS A 259 -1.55 -13.49 29.74
C HIS A 259 -1.65 -15.01 29.53
N LEU A 260 -0.75 -15.60 28.73
CA LEU A 260 -0.66 -17.03 28.50
C LEU A 260 0.22 -17.76 29.53
N GLY A 261 0.87 -17.04 30.45
CA GLY A 261 1.78 -17.62 31.45
C GLY A 261 3.03 -18.26 30.85
N LEU A 262 3.52 -17.74 29.72
CA LEU A 262 4.71 -18.27 29.04
C LEU A 262 6.00 -17.79 29.72
N ASP A 263 7.04 -18.64 29.69
CA ASP A 263 8.38 -18.25 30.11
C ASP A 263 9.02 -17.32 29.07
N THR A 264 9.17 -16.04 29.42
CA THR A 264 9.78 -15.03 28.54
C THR A 264 11.26 -14.78 28.82
N SER A 265 11.89 -15.59 29.67
CA SER A 265 13.28 -15.42 30.10
C SER A 265 14.31 -15.74 29.01
N SER A 266 13.96 -16.63 28.08
CA SER A 266 14.82 -17.06 26.96
C SER A 266 14.01 -17.24 25.68
N ASP A 267 14.60 -16.86 24.54
CA ASP A 267 14.01 -17.06 23.22
C ASP A 267 13.92 -18.56 22.83
N GLU A 268 14.73 -19.43 23.45
CA GLU A 268 14.68 -20.90 23.25
C GLU A 268 13.34 -21.52 23.69
N SER A 269 12.57 -20.83 24.54
CA SER A 269 11.22 -21.28 24.93
C SER A 269 10.18 -21.09 23.81
N LEU A 270 10.55 -20.40 22.71
CA LEU A 270 9.69 -20.09 21.56
C LEU A 270 8.42 -19.31 21.94
N TRP A 271 8.49 -18.54 23.03
CA TRP A 271 7.35 -17.78 23.53
C TRP A 271 6.87 -16.74 22.50
N ARG A 272 7.78 -16.18 21.69
CA ARG A 272 7.46 -15.17 20.67
C ARG A 272 6.67 -15.75 19.52
N GLU A 273 7.04 -16.95 19.09
CA GLU A 273 6.36 -17.71 18.04
C GLU A 273 4.94 -18.03 18.50
N ARG A 274 4.80 -18.50 19.75
CA ARG A 274 3.50 -18.81 20.34
C ARG A 274 2.61 -17.58 20.49
N ALA A 275 3.13 -16.49 21.05
CA ALA A 275 2.39 -15.23 21.18
C ALA A 275 1.99 -14.65 19.81
N SER A 276 2.90 -14.69 18.84
CA SER A 276 2.64 -14.25 17.46
C SER A 276 1.56 -15.09 16.78
N LEU A 277 1.51 -16.39 17.06
CA LEU A 277 0.47 -17.26 16.52
C LEU A 277 -0.91 -16.90 17.06
N GLU A 278 -1.05 -16.64 18.36
CA GLU A 278 -2.35 -16.24 18.94
C GLU A 278 -2.80 -14.86 18.42
N LEU A 279 -1.87 -13.90 18.24
CA LEU A 279 -2.19 -12.62 17.57
C LEU A 279 -2.71 -12.84 16.15
N ASP A 280 -2.05 -13.68 15.37
CA ASP A 280 -2.48 -14.01 14.01
C ASP A 280 -3.84 -14.71 13.98
N ARG A 281 -4.12 -15.60 14.95
CA ARG A 281 -5.42 -16.28 15.10
C ARG A 281 -6.53 -15.26 15.40
N ALA A 282 -6.31 -14.34 16.33
CA ALA A 282 -7.26 -13.27 16.64
C ALA A 282 -7.54 -12.39 15.42
N VAL A 283 -6.49 -11.97 14.71
CA VAL A 283 -6.62 -11.18 13.47
C VAL A 283 -7.43 -11.94 12.42
N LEU A 284 -7.09 -13.20 12.15
CA LEU A 284 -7.75 -13.99 11.14
C LEU A 284 -9.23 -14.22 11.47
N HIS A 285 -9.53 -14.54 12.73
CA HIS A 285 -10.89 -14.70 13.24
C HIS A 285 -11.70 -13.41 13.08
N SER A 286 -11.18 -12.30 13.60
CA SER A 286 -11.88 -11.00 13.63
C SER A 286 -12.15 -10.46 12.22
N PHE A 287 -11.16 -10.55 11.32
CA PHE A 287 -11.34 -10.11 9.93
C PHE A 287 -12.39 -10.95 9.21
N ARG A 288 -12.40 -12.28 9.41
CA ARG A 288 -13.42 -13.16 8.83
C ARG A 288 -14.81 -12.88 9.39
N ALA A 289 -14.94 -12.69 10.72
CA ALA A 289 -16.20 -12.34 11.37
C ALA A 289 -16.74 -10.99 10.86
N ALA A 290 -15.86 -10.02 10.61
CA ALA A 290 -16.20 -8.74 10.00
C ALA A 290 -16.48 -8.82 8.48
N GLY A 291 -16.33 -10.00 7.84
CA GLY A 291 -16.48 -10.16 6.40
C GLY A 291 -15.40 -9.43 5.58
N VAL A 292 -14.24 -9.16 6.18
CA VAL A 292 -13.07 -8.53 5.55
C VAL A 292 -12.15 -9.62 5.00
N THR A 293 -11.78 -9.50 3.72
CA THR A 293 -10.90 -10.47 3.07
C THR A 293 -9.47 -10.39 3.63
N ILE A 294 -8.96 -11.53 4.10
CA ILE A 294 -7.61 -11.67 4.65
C ILE A 294 -7.04 -13.05 4.28
N ALA A 295 -5.74 -13.10 4.04
CA ALA A 295 -4.99 -14.33 3.79
C ALA A 295 -4.40 -14.89 5.10
N PRO A 296 -4.24 -16.22 5.22
CA PRO A 296 -3.59 -16.82 6.39
C PRO A 296 -2.08 -16.47 6.46
N ARG A 297 -1.49 -16.60 7.65
CA ARG A 297 -0.06 -16.32 7.95
C ARG A 297 0.93 -16.82 6.91
N GLY A 298 0.75 -18.06 6.44
CA GLY A 298 1.67 -18.72 5.52
C GLY A 298 1.46 -18.41 4.04
N ALA A 299 0.46 -17.58 3.69
CA ALA A 299 0.21 -17.23 2.30
C ALA A 299 1.38 -16.41 1.77
N ARG A 300 2.11 -16.98 0.82
CA ARG A 300 3.19 -16.29 0.12
C ARG A 300 2.70 -15.80 -1.24
N PRO A 301 3.14 -14.63 -1.68
CA PRO A 301 2.94 -14.20 -3.04
C PRO A 301 3.92 -14.94 -3.97
N THR A 302 3.46 -15.37 -5.14
CA THR A 302 4.36 -15.83 -6.20
C THR A 302 5.07 -14.63 -6.84
N ARG A 303 6.36 -14.46 -6.55
CA ARG A 303 7.19 -13.46 -7.24
C ARG A 303 7.75 -14.05 -8.52
N ARG A 304 7.69 -13.28 -9.60
CA ARG A 304 8.39 -13.61 -10.85
C ARG A 304 9.51 -12.60 -11.04
N GLU A 305 10.68 -13.04 -11.46
CA GLU A 305 11.74 -12.10 -11.80
C GLU A 305 11.28 -11.27 -13.01
N PRO A 306 11.22 -9.93 -12.90
CA PRO A 306 10.85 -9.10 -14.01
C PRO A 306 11.97 -9.15 -15.06
N GLY A 307 11.62 -9.51 -16.30
CA GLY A 307 12.52 -9.33 -17.42
C GLY A 307 12.83 -7.84 -17.63
N ARG A 308 13.91 -7.52 -18.35
CA ARG A 308 14.31 -6.14 -18.68
C ARG A 308 13.10 -5.33 -19.20
N TYR A 309 12.92 -4.12 -18.67
CA TYR A 309 11.81 -3.19 -18.97
C TYR A 309 10.38 -3.74 -18.82
N THR A 310 10.21 -4.87 -18.12
CA THR A 310 8.88 -5.35 -17.73
C THR A 310 8.25 -4.35 -16.77
N PRO A 311 6.95 -4.02 -16.93
CA PRO A 311 6.26 -3.19 -15.96
C PRO A 311 6.46 -3.68 -14.54
N SER A 312 6.85 -2.79 -13.63
CA SER A 312 7.23 -3.17 -12.27
C SER A 312 7.01 -2.02 -11.29
N PHE A 313 6.72 -2.37 -10.04
CA PHE A 313 6.77 -1.41 -8.95
C PHE A 313 8.23 -1.21 -8.54
N LEU A 314 8.60 0.05 -8.31
CA LEU A 314 9.94 0.46 -7.90
C LEU A 314 9.94 0.68 -6.38
N GLY A 315 10.96 0.11 -5.72
CA GLY A 315 11.09 0.09 -4.26
C GLY A 315 11.28 -1.31 -3.73
#